data_AF-A0A7G5II66-F1
#
_entry.id   AF-A0A7G5II66-F1
#
_cell.length_a   1.000
_cell.length_b   1.000
_cell.length_c   1.000
_cell.angle_alpha   90.00
_cell.angle_beta   90.00
_cell.angle_gamma   90.00
#
_symmetry.space_group_name_H-M   'P 1'
#
loop_
_entity.id
_entity.type
_entity.pdbx_description
1 polymer ?
#
loop_
_entity_poly.entity_id
_entity_poly.type
_entity_poly.pdbx_seq_one_letter_code
_entity_poly.pdbx_strand_id
1 'polypeptide(L)'
;MDLRLDTPSIRSSDRTWFAPFLYNAGYLFSYLLFPTRVWPYRLLRFFGIGLMGLTRGVGTAGLPLATGNAICIAGYRHSANSFLVSNVDRDVHALVLSHNHRAWEVRRAVALKLPVLLLVRDPKAIAESTWLRSRVGWNGQRYPIWPATTLLCWMLYHRAVMRFESRLSVVCFQRVIRGWPAVVEAAAARGVTLHLPAREEAINGLGNLRPVTLSRWASWLLRHAEARHRALVAKSI
;
A
#
# COMPACT_ATOMS: atom_id res chain seq x y z
N MET A 1 -24.75 15.78 -0.22
CA MET A 1 -25.08 14.34 -0.08
C MET A 1 -23.82 13.64 0.45
N ASP A 2 -23.80 13.42 1.76
CA ASP A 2 -22.68 12.78 2.47
C ASP A 2 -22.60 11.30 2.11
N LEU A 3 -21.40 10.84 1.74
CA LEU A 3 -21.14 9.42 1.53
C LEU A 3 -20.92 8.77 2.91
N ARG A 4 -21.98 8.16 3.45
CA ARG A 4 -21.84 7.26 4.59
C ARG A 4 -21.11 6.00 4.14
N LEU A 5 -19.90 5.77 4.68
CA LEU A 5 -19.17 4.50 4.56
C LEU A 5 -19.53 3.58 5.71
N ASP A 6 -20.81 3.55 6.05
CA ASP A 6 -21.32 2.51 6.93
C ASP A 6 -21.15 1.18 6.19
N THR A 7 -20.76 0.16 6.94
CA THR A 7 -21.03 -1.22 6.57
C THR A 7 -22.47 -1.24 6.06
N PRO A 8 -22.75 -1.72 4.82
CA PRO A 8 -24.10 -1.66 4.25
C PRO A 8 -25.07 -2.13 5.31
N SER A 9 -26.13 -1.38 5.61
CA SER A 9 -27.09 -1.74 6.67
C SER A 9 -27.58 -3.16 6.39
N ILE A 10 -27.01 -4.13 7.10
CA ILE A 10 -27.18 -5.55 6.80
C ILE A 10 -28.57 -5.91 7.28
N ARG A 11 -29.56 -5.88 6.38
CA ARG A 11 -30.77 -6.66 6.61
C ARG A 11 -30.34 -8.12 6.53
N SER A 12 -30.53 -8.87 7.61
CA SER A 12 -30.07 -10.26 7.76
C SER A 12 -30.56 -11.20 6.66
N SER A 13 -31.58 -10.79 5.89
CA SER A 13 -32.17 -11.53 4.78
C SER A 13 -31.42 -11.45 3.44
N ASP A 14 -30.53 -10.48 3.22
CA ASP A 14 -29.92 -10.27 1.90
C ASP A 14 -28.63 -11.10 1.73
N ARG A 15 -28.69 -12.24 1.04
CA ARG A 15 -27.49 -13.07 0.74
C ARG A 15 -26.34 -12.33 0.02
N THR A 16 -26.57 -11.09 -0.42
CA THR A 16 -25.62 -10.22 -1.12
C THR A 16 -24.48 -9.68 -0.24
N TRP A 17 -24.55 -9.76 1.09
CA TRP A 17 -23.46 -9.30 1.99
C TRP A 17 -22.35 -10.33 2.20
N PHE A 18 -22.63 -11.62 1.94
CA PHE A 18 -21.69 -12.71 2.24
C PHE A 18 -20.42 -12.62 1.39
N ALA A 19 -20.54 -12.35 0.08
CA ALA A 19 -19.39 -12.24 -0.81
C ALA A 19 -18.48 -11.03 -0.48
N PRO A 20 -18.99 -9.80 -0.27
CA PRO A 20 -18.18 -8.68 0.23
C PRO A 20 -17.53 -8.95 1.59
N PHE A 21 -18.21 -9.64 2.49
CA PHE A 21 -17.66 -10.04 3.78
C PHE A 21 -16.49 -11.00 3.61
N LEU A 22 -16.67 -12.10 2.86
CA LEU A 22 -15.61 -13.06 2.58
C LEU A 22 -14.42 -12.41 1.87
N TYR A 23 -14.68 -11.48 0.95
CA TYR A 23 -13.63 -10.72 0.27
C TYR A 23 -12.81 -9.87 1.26
N ASN A 24 -13.47 -9.14 2.16
CA ASN A 24 -12.79 -8.35 3.19
C ASN A 24 -12.05 -9.23 4.22
N ALA A 25 -12.66 -10.34 4.63
CA ALA A 25 -12.05 -11.30 5.53
C ALA A 25 -10.79 -11.93 4.90
N GLY A 26 -10.87 -12.38 3.64
CA GLY A 26 -9.73 -12.89 2.89
C GLY A 26 -8.64 -11.82 2.69
N TYR A 27 -9.03 -10.58 2.42
CA TYR A 27 -8.10 -9.45 2.34
C TYR A 27 -7.37 -9.24 3.67
N LEU A 28 -8.08 -9.16 4.80
CA LEU A 28 -7.46 -9.02 6.12
C LEU A 28 -6.58 -10.21 6.48
N PHE A 29 -7.08 -11.42 6.26
CA PHE A 29 -6.37 -12.67 6.56
C PHE A 29 -5.02 -12.74 5.83
N SER A 30 -4.96 -12.26 4.59
CA SER A 30 -3.71 -12.19 3.84
C SER A 30 -2.65 -11.29 4.50
N TYR A 31 -3.04 -10.25 5.26
CA TYR A 31 -2.11 -9.41 6.03
C TYR A 31 -1.70 -10.05 7.37
N LEU A 32 -2.57 -10.88 7.96
CA LEU A 32 -2.31 -11.59 9.21
C LEU A 32 -1.38 -12.80 9.02
N LEU A 33 -1.67 -13.65 8.03
CA LEU A 33 -0.91 -14.89 7.84
C LEU A 33 0.40 -14.69 7.07
N PHE A 34 0.42 -13.74 6.15
CA PHE A 34 1.55 -13.59 5.22
C PHE A 34 2.25 -12.23 5.35
N PRO A 35 2.51 -11.71 6.57
CA PRO A 35 3.16 -10.42 6.68
C PRO A 35 4.57 -10.49 6.09
N THR A 36 5.30 -11.60 6.28
CA THR A 36 6.75 -11.67 5.97
C THR A 36 7.21 -12.93 5.23
N ARG A 37 6.31 -13.82 4.82
CA ARG A 37 6.65 -15.09 4.14
C ARG A 37 6.04 -15.14 2.74
N VAL A 38 6.86 -15.51 1.75
CA VAL A 38 6.49 -15.58 0.33
C VAL A 38 5.83 -16.91 -0.04
N TRP A 39 6.24 -18.01 0.60
CA TRP A 39 5.83 -19.36 0.21
C TRP A 39 4.30 -19.60 0.28
N PRO A 40 3.53 -19.03 1.22
CA PRO A 40 2.09 -19.26 1.22
C PRO A 40 1.39 -18.51 0.08
N TYR A 41 1.93 -17.36 -0.34
CA TYR A 41 1.46 -16.67 -1.55
C TYR A 41 1.78 -17.50 -2.80
N ARG A 42 2.95 -18.16 -2.83
CA ARG A 42 3.30 -19.10 -3.91
C ARG A 42 2.38 -20.33 -3.91
N LEU A 43 2.03 -20.89 -2.76
CA LEU A 43 1.06 -21.99 -2.67
C LEU A 43 -0.35 -21.55 -3.05
N LEU A 44 -0.84 -20.41 -2.54
CA LEU A 44 -2.14 -19.85 -2.92
C LEU A 44 -2.19 -19.53 -4.41
N ARG A 45 -1.08 -19.10 -5.02
CA ARG A 45 -0.97 -18.95 -6.47
C ARG A 45 -0.94 -20.30 -7.18
N PHE A 46 -0.18 -21.26 -6.67
CA PHE A 46 -0.06 -22.61 -7.24
C PHE A 46 -1.40 -23.36 -7.24
N PHE A 47 -2.11 -23.38 -6.10
CA PHE A 47 -3.44 -23.95 -5.97
C PHE A 47 -4.54 -23.04 -6.56
N GLY A 48 -4.30 -21.74 -6.61
CA GLY A 48 -5.22 -20.73 -7.15
C GLY A 48 -5.05 -20.46 -8.65
N ILE A 49 -4.25 -21.23 -9.40
CA ILE A 49 -4.17 -21.12 -10.88
C ILE A 49 -5.55 -21.33 -11.54
N GLY A 50 -6.50 -22.02 -10.88
CA GLY A 50 -7.90 -22.06 -11.32
C GLY A 50 -8.69 -20.75 -11.12
N LEU A 51 -8.29 -19.89 -10.18
CA LEU A 51 -8.97 -18.63 -9.85
C LEU A 51 -8.19 -17.38 -10.32
N MET A 52 -6.88 -17.49 -10.54
CA MET A 52 -5.98 -16.43 -11.01
C MET A 52 -5.81 -16.40 -12.54
N GLY A 53 -6.30 -17.41 -13.29
CA GLY A 53 -6.52 -17.29 -14.74
C GLY A 53 -7.45 -16.10 -15.10
N LEU A 54 -8.22 -15.64 -14.11
CA LEU A 54 -9.05 -14.44 -14.07
C LEU A 54 -8.31 -13.21 -13.48
N THR A 55 -6.98 -13.16 -13.48
CA THR A 55 -6.20 -11.98 -13.06
C THR A 55 -5.02 -11.75 -13.99
N ARG A 56 -5.30 -11.59 -15.30
CA ARG A 56 -4.29 -11.09 -16.24
C ARG A 56 -3.92 -9.66 -15.85
N GLY A 57 -2.69 -9.44 -15.39
CA GLY A 57 -2.09 -8.10 -15.39
C GLY A 57 -1.31 -7.66 -14.16
N VAL A 58 -1.27 -8.41 -13.05
CA VAL A 58 -0.44 -8.02 -11.89
C VAL A 58 0.74 -8.97 -11.76
N GLY A 59 1.73 -8.77 -12.62
CA GLY A 59 3.00 -9.48 -12.53
C GLY A 59 3.66 -9.19 -11.19
N THR A 60 3.57 -10.10 -10.23
CA THR A 60 4.61 -10.23 -9.21
C THR A 60 5.81 -10.83 -9.95
N ALA A 61 6.56 -10.00 -10.69
CA ALA A 61 7.91 -10.35 -11.06
C ALA A 61 8.62 -10.59 -9.72
N GLY A 62 8.84 -11.86 -9.39
CA GLY A 62 9.65 -12.19 -8.22
C GLY A 62 10.95 -11.43 -8.37
N LEU A 63 11.45 -10.85 -7.27
CA LEU A 63 12.73 -10.14 -7.26
C LEU A 63 13.69 -10.80 -8.24
N PRO A 64 14.01 -10.16 -9.39
CA PRO A 64 15.19 -10.60 -10.11
C PRO A 64 16.33 -10.61 -9.10
N LEU A 65 17.28 -11.52 -9.28
CA LEU A 65 18.54 -11.54 -8.55
C LEU A 65 19.30 -10.25 -8.88
N ALA A 66 18.79 -9.10 -8.40
CA ALA A 66 19.30 -7.79 -8.71
C ALA A 66 20.64 -7.67 -7.99
N THR A 67 21.70 -7.98 -8.72
CA THR A 67 23.08 -7.71 -8.37
C THR A 67 23.45 -6.39 -9.05
N GLY A 68 23.40 -5.28 -8.29
CA GLY A 68 23.66 -3.93 -8.82
C GLY A 68 22.90 -2.83 -8.07
N ASN A 69 22.99 -1.59 -8.55
CA ASN A 69 22.30 -0.39 -8.05
C ASN A 69 20.77 -0.59 -8.05
N ALA A 70 20.22 -1.20 -7.01
CA ALA A 70 18.78 -1.48 -6.90
C ALA A 70 18.23 -0.94 -5.59
N ILE A 71 16.98 -0.47 -5.63
CA ILE A 71 16.28 0.07 -4.47
C ILE A 71 14.91 -0.57 -4.30
N CYS A 72 14.54 -0.81 -3.04
CA CYS A 72 13.19 -1.19 -2.68
C CYS A 72 12.37 0.04 -2.32
N ILE A 73 11.30 0.26 -3.09
CA ILE A 73 10.28 1.26 -2.77
C ILE A 73 9.08 0.51 -2.23
N ALA A 74 8.80 0.70 -0.96
CA ALA A 74 7.74 0.02 -0.24
C ALA A 74 6.77 1.03 0.36
N GLY A 75 5.52 0.64 0.52
CA GLY A 75 4.49 1.44 1.18
C GLY A 75 3.18 0.66 1.16
N TYR A 76 2.23 1.01 2.03
CA TYR A 76 0.89 0.46 1.91
C TYR A 76 0.23 0.96 0.61
N ARG A 77 -0.75 0.22 0.07
CA ARG A 77 -1.31 0.44 -1.28
C ARG A 77 -1.68 1.89 -1.60
N HIS A 78 -0.92 2.54 -2.50
CA HIS A 78 -1.27 3.84 -3.09
C HIS A 78 -0.46 4.17 -4.37
N SER A 79 -0.95 5.16 -5.14
CA SER A 79 -0.37 5.62 -6.42
C SER A 79 1.03 6.24 -6.31
N ALA A 80 1.37 6.85 -5.18
CA ALA A 80 2.71 7.43 -5.01
C ALA A 80 3.85 6.40 -5.03
N ASN A 81 3.60 5.12 -4.74
CA ASN A 81 4.63 4.11 -4.87
C ASN A 81 5.05 4.00 -6.35
N SER A 82 4.08 3.96 -7.26
CA SER A 82 4.33 3.99 -8.71
C SER A 82 4.96 5.31 -9.17
N PHE A 83 4.56 6.46 -8.59
CA PHE A 83 5.18 7.75 -8.89
C PHE A 83 6.65 7.79 -8.48
N LEU A 84 7.01 7.30 -7.29
CA LEU A 84 8.40 7.30 -6.85
C LEU A 84 9.28 6.50 -7.81
N VAL A 85 8.75 5.37 -8.28
CA VAL A 85 9.46 4.43 -9.16
C VAL A 85 9.67 5.01 -10.54
N SER A 86 8.69 5.74 -11.09
CA SER A 86 8.87 6.42 -12.38
C SER A 86 9.92 7.53 -12.35
N ASN A 87 10.39 7.93 -11.16
CA ASN A 87 11.38 8.98 -10.97
C ASN A 87 12.71 8.47 -10.39
N VAL A 88 12.90 7.15 -10.27
CA VAL A 88 14.22 6.58 -9.99
C VAL A 88 15.04 6.58 -11.27
N ASP A 89 16.37 6.70 -11.12
CA ASP A 89 17.29 6.63 -12.25
C ASP A 89 17.09 5.39 -13.13
N ARG A 90 17.22 5.56 -14.45
CA ARG A 90 17.09 4.45 -15.41
C ARG A 90 18.18 3.40 -15.20
N ASP A 91 19.33 3.83 -14.69
CA ASP A 91 20.46 2.97 -14.34
C ASP A 91 20.33 2.36 -12.94
N VAL A 92 19.32 2.77 -12.16
CA VAL A 92 18.99 2.19 -10.86
C VAL A 92 17.73 1.33 -11.01
N HIS A 93 17.86 0.03 -10.74
CA HIS A 93 16.70 -0.87 -10.77
C HIS A 93 15.77 -0.59 -9.57
N ALA A 94 14.78 0.26 -9.80
CA ALA A 94 13.69 0.53 -8.87
C ALA A 94 12.71 -0.63 -8.83
N LEU A 95 12.77 -1.42 -7.77
CA LEU A 95 11.88 -2.55 -7.62
C LEU A 95 10.64 -2.12 -6.83
N VAL A 96 9.51 -1.96 -7.53
CA VAL A 96 8.17 -2.09 -6.91
C VAL A 96 7.93 -3.57 -6.73
N LEU A 97 8.17 -4.04 -5.51
CA LEU A 97 8.20 -5.48 -5.29
C LEU A 97 6.82 -6.15 -5.44
N SER A 98 5.72 -5.40 -5.29
CA SER A 98 4.42 -5.74 -5.88
C SER A 98 3.36 -4.66 -5.60
N HIS A 99 2.30 -4.68 -6.41
CA HIS A 99 1.03 -4.02 -6.12
C HIS A 99 0.26 -4.63 -4.94
N ASN A 100 0.78 -5.69 -4.30
CA ASN A 100 0.17 -6.30 -3.12
C ASN A 100 0.67 -5.66 -1.82
N HIS A 101 1.73 -4.84 -1.86
CA HIS A 101 2.21 -4.00 -0.76
C HIS A 101 2.35 -4.77 0.56
N ARG A 102 3.31 -5.72 0.60
CA ARG A 102 3.45 -6.67 1.71
C ARG A 102 4.81 -6.55 2.38
N ALA A 103 4.89 -6.83 3.68
CA ALA A 103 6.14 -6.65 4.41
C ALA A 103 7.23 -7.71 4.07
N TRP A 104 6.87 -8.80 3.38
CA TRP A 104 7.85 -9.78 2.88
C TRP A 104 8.83 -9.16 1.88
N GLU A 105 8.39 -8.13 1.17
CA GLU A 105 9.16 -7.39 0.17
C GLU A 105 10.28 -6.61 0.86
N VAL A 106 9.90 -5.85 1.89
CA VAL A 106 10.86 -5.15 2.76
C VAL A 106 11.84 -6.13 3.37
N ARG A 107 11.34 -7.24 3.94
CA ARG A 107 12.21 -8.29 4.51
C ARG A 107 13.22 -8.80 3.49
N ARG A 108 12.80 -9.04 2.26
CA ARG A 108 13.68 -9.58 1.21
C ARG A 108 14.69 -8.53 0.74
N ALA A 109 14.28 -7.27 0.57
CA ALA A 109 15.19 -6.16 0.25
C ALA A 109 16.27 -5.99 1.34
N VAL A 110 15.86 -6.04 2.61
CA VAL A 110 16.77 -6.00 3.76
C VAL A 110 17.76 -7.16 3.74
N ALA A 111 17.29 -8.38 3.45
CA ALA A 111 18.15 -9.57 3.33
C ALA A 111 19.18 -9.45 2.20
N LEU A 112 18.82 -8.74 1.12
CA LEU A 112 19.70 -8.44 -0.01
C LEU A 112 20.54 -7.16 0.21
N LYS A 113 20.48 -6.57 1.41
CA LYS A 113 21.15 -5.31 1.78
C LYS A 113 20.80 -4.12 0.86
N LEU A 114 19.67 -4.17 0.16
CA LEU A 114 19.20 -3.06 -0.68
C LEU A 114 18.72 -1.89 0.20
N PRO A 115 18.92 -0.64 -0.22
CA PRO A 115 18.24 0.50 0.37
C PRO A 115 16.71 0.31 0.30
N VAL A 116 16.01 0.74 1.34
CA VAL A 116 14.55 0.68 1.40
C VAL A 116 13.98 2.06 1.70
N LEU A 117 13.19 2.60 0.77
CA LEU A 117 12.35 3.77 1.01
C LEU A 117 10.95 3.28 1.40
N LEU A 118 10.55 3.53 2.65
CA LEU A 118 9.21 3.27 3.14
C LEU A 118 8.35 4.52 3.00
N LEU A 119 7.45 4.50 2.03
CA LEU A 119 6.44 5.52 1.84
C LEU A 119 5.30 5.34 2.85
N VAL A 120 4.98 6.45 3.51
CA VAL A 120 3.91 6.53 4.51
C VAL A 120 2.94 7.62 4.09
N ARG A 121 1.65 7.30 4.10
CA ARG A 121 0.57 8.23 3.76
C ARG A 121 -0.44 8.25 4.88
N ASP A 122 -1.12 9.39 4.99
CA ASP A 122 -2.26 9.59 5.87
C ASP A 122 -3.27 8.41 5.76
N PRO A 123 -3.58 7.74 6.89
CA PRO A 123 -4.39 6.54 6.87
C PRO A 123 -5.85 6.80 6.46
N LYS A 124 -6.39 8.00 6.72
CA LYS A 124 -7.73 8.38 6.26
C LYS A 124 -7.76 8.46 4.73
N ALA A 125 -6.83 9.19 4.13
CA ALA A 125 -6.71 9.29 2.68
C ALA A 125 -6.50 7.91 2.00
N ILE A 126 -5.77 7.00 2.65
CA ILE A 126 -5.63 5.61 2.19
C ILE A 126 -6.95 4.85 2.24
N ALA A 127 -7.68 4.92 3.34
CA ALA A 127 -8.97 4.25 3.50
C ALA A 127 -10.00 4.76 2.47
N GLU A 128 -10.07 6.08 2.28
CA GLU A 128 -10.94 6.71 1.29
C GLU A 128 -10.56 6.29 -0.14
N SER A 129 -9.28 6.36 -0.50
CA SER A 129 -8.82 6.00 -1.84
C SER A 129 -9.03 4.51 -2.12
N THR A 130 -8.77 3.64 -1.14
CA THR A 130 -8.95 2.19 -1.27
C THR A 130 -10.42 1.85 -1.45
N TRP A 131 -11.30 2.43 -0.64
CA TRP A 131 -12.74 2.27 -0.79
C TRP A 131 -13.21 2.68 -2.19
N LEU A 132 -12.86 3.88 -2.64
CA LEU A 132 -13.28 4.39 -3.95
C LEU A 132 -12.76 3.54 -5.12
N ARG A 133 -11.48 3.16 -5.08
CA ARG A 133 -10.86 2.36 -6.15
C ARG A 133 -11.35 0.91 -6.17
N SER A 134 -11.67 0.33 -5.01
CA SER A 134 -12.20 -1.04 -4.93
C SER A 134 -13.69 -1.15 -5.30
N ARG A 135 -14.40 -0.03 -5.42
CA ARG A 135 -15.76 0.00 -5.98
C ARG A 135 -15.80 -0.23 -7.49
N VAL A 136 -14.68 -0.08 -8.18
CA VAL A 136 -14.57 -0.41 -9.62
C VAL A 136 -13.97 -1.82 -9.68
N GLY A 137 -14.83 -2.83 -9.51
CA GLY A 137 -14.36 -4.21 -9.55
C GLY A 137 -14.21 -4.74 -10.98
N TRP A 138 -13.50 -5.85 -11.08
CA TRP A 138 -13.24 -6.57 -12.32
C TRP A 138 -14.49 -7.38 -12.68
N ASN A 139 -14.93 -7.32 -13.94
CA ASN A 139 -16.19 -7.91 -14.47
C ASN A 139 -17.49 -7.23 -13.99
N GLY A 140 -17.43 -5.94 -13.61
CA GLY A 140 -18.63 -5.17 -13.24
C GLY A 140 -19.20 -5.46 -11.84
N GLN A 141 -18.73 -6.51 -11.16
CA GLN A 141 -19.06 -6.79 -9.76
C GLN A 141 -18.23 -5.92 -8.81
N ARG A 142 -18.89 -5.29 -7.82
CA ARG A 142 -18.26 -4.33 -6.92
C ARG A 142 -18.09 -4.93 -5.53
N TYR A 143 -16.87 -5.33 -5.17
CA TYR A 143 -16.53 -5.78 -3.81
C TYR A 143 -15.67 -4.72 -3.11
N PRO A 144 -16.28 -3.70 -2.50
CA PRO A 144 -15.51 -2.64 -1.87
C PRO A 144 -14.74 -3.19 -0.66
N ILE A 145 -13.47 -2.81 -0.56
CA ILE A 145 -12.67 -3.03 0.64
C ILE A 145 -13.10 -1.97 1.66
N TRP A 146 -13.60 -2.42 2.80
CA TRP A 146 -14.16 -1.54 3.82
C TRP A 146 -13.07 -0.67 4.45
N PRO A 147 -13.39 0.56 4.91
CA PRO A 147 -12.42 1.43 5.56
C PRO A 147 -11.78 0.78 6.79
N ALA A 148 -12.57 0.10 7.63
CA ALA A 148 -12.06 -0.63 8.80
C ALA A 148 -11.04 -1.72 8.42
N THR A 149 -11.35 -2.51 7.39
CA THR A 149 -10.43 -3.53 6.85
C THR A 149 -9.14 -2.87 6.36
N THR A 150 -9.25 -1.76 5.62
CA THR A 150 -8.10 -1.03 5.09
C THR A 150 -7.21 -0.50 6.21
N LEU A 151 -7.79 0.12 7.24
CA LEU A 151 -7.07 0.66 8.39
C LEU A 151 -6.35 -0.44 9.19
N LEU A 152 -7.02 -1.58 9.43
CA LEU A 152 -6.39 -2.73 10.07
C LEU A 152 -5.21 -3.27 9.25
N CYS A 153 -5.39 -3.47 7.94
CA CYS A 153 -4.32 -3.92 7.05
C CYS A 153 -3.15 -2.93 7.00
N TRP A 154 -3.43 -1.62 6.98
CA TRP A 154 -2.42 -0.57 7.06
C TRP A 154 -1.61 -0.66 8.35
N MET A 155 -2.29 -0.81 9.50
CA MET A 155 -1.62 -0.97 10.80
C MET A 155 -0.79 -2.25 10.88
N LEU A 156 -1.31 -3.38 10.38
CA LEU A 156 -0.61 -4.67 10.33
C LEU A 156 0.62 -4.60 9.43
N TYR A 157 0.50 -3.99 8.25
CA TYR A 157 1.61 -3.77 7.33
C TYR A 157 2.73 -2.98 8.01
N HIS A 158 2.43 -1.79 8.55
CA HIS A 158 3.44 -0.98 9.21
C HIS A 158 3.96 -1.63 10.50
N ARG A 159 3.17 -2.44 11.21
CA ARG A 159 3.68 -3.24 12.34
C ARG A 159 4.73 -4.25 11.89
N ALA A 160 4.50 -4.93 10.77
CA ALA A 160 5.43 -5.92 10.24
C ALA A 160 6.70 -5.28 9.65
N VAL A 161 6.54 -4.18 8.89
CA VAL A 161 7.65 -3.46 8.25
C VAL A 161 8.58 -2.81 9.28
N MET A 162 8.03 -2.19 10.33
CA MET A 162 8.85 -1.49 11.34
C MET A 162 9.76 -2.41 12.16
N ARG A 163 9.65 -3.73 12.03
CA ARG A 163 10.65 -4.67 12.56
C ARG A 163 12.03 -4.49 11.91
N PHE A 164 12.09 -3.82 10.76
CA PHE A 164 13.32 -3.55 10.02
C PHE A 164 13.74 -2.08 10.10
N GLU A 165 13.19 -1.31 11.05
CA GLU A 165 13.31 0.16 11.13
C GLU A 165 14.71 0.71 10.87
N SER A 166 15.76 0.12 11.45
CA SER A 166 17.16 0.55 11.27
C SER A 166 17.68 0.46 9.84
N ARG A 167 16.94 -0.20 8.94
CA ARG A 167 17.26 -0.39 7.52
C ARG A 167 16.31 0.39 6.60
N LEU A 168 15.38 1.18 7.17
CA LEU A 168 14.35 1.89 6.42
C LEU A 168 14.61 3.39 6.39
N SER A 169 14.29 3.97 5.25
CA SER A 169 14.15 5.40 5.08
C SER A 169 12.68 5.73 5.00
N VAL A 170 12.12 6.30 6.06
CA VAL A 170 10.71 6.70 6.02
C VAL A 170 10.57 7.97 5.21
N VAL A 171 9.66 7.97 4.24
CA VAL A 171 9.35 9.13 3.40
C VAL A 171 7.85 9.40 3.47
N CYS A 172 7.47 10.59 3.93
CA CYS A 172 6.08 11.01 3.97
C CYS A 172 5.56 11.34 2.56
N PHE A 173 4.38 10.83 2.22
CA PHE A 173 3.71 11.08 0.94
C PHE A 173 3.56 12.58 0.65
N GLN A 174 3.20 13.38 1.66
CA GLN A 174 3.05 14.83 1.52
C GLN A 174 4.38 15.50 1.09
N ARG A 175 5.53 14.99 1.55
CA ARG A 175 6.85 15.50 1.12
C ARG A 175 7.15 15.11 -0.32
N VAL A 176 6.82 13.88 -0.72
CA VAL A 176 6.96 13.44 -2.12
C VAL A 176 6.20 14.35 -3.09
N ILE A 177 4.99 14.78 -2.73
CA ILE A 177 4.13 15.57 -3.63
C ILE A 177 4.37 17.09 -3.59
N ARG A 178 4.97 17.63 -2.53
CA ARG A 178 5.12 19.09 -2.32
C ARG A 178 6.56 19.55 -2.15
N GLY A 179 7.50 18.64 -1.94
CA GLY A 179 8.88 18.93 -1.58
C GLY A 179 9.82 17.86 -2.11
N TRP A 180 9.68 17.55 -3.40
CA TRP A 180 10.47 16.51 -4.05
C TRP A 180 11.99 16.73 -3.98
N PRO A 181 12.54 17.95 -4.14
CA PRO A 181 13.98 18.18 -3.99
C PRO A 181 14.54 17.69 -2.64
N ALA A 182 13.84 17.93 -1.54
CA ALA A 182 14.25 17.45 -0.21
C ALA A 182 14.22 15.92 -0.11
N VAL A 183 13.29 15.25 -0.80
CA VAL A 183 13.24 13.78 -0.87
C VAL A 183 14.43 13.24 -1.67
N VAL A 184 14.82 13.92 -2.75
CA VAL A 184 16.01 13.57 -3.56
C VAL A 184 17.28 13.70 -2.72
N GLU A 185 17.48 14.83 -2.05
CA GLU A 185 18.65 15.07 -1.20
C GLU A 185 18.75 14.03 -0.07
N ALA A 186 17.63 13.76 0.60
CA ALA A 186 17.60 12.79 1.69
C ALA A 186 17.77 11.34 1.23
N ALA A 187 17.35 11.01 0.01
CA ALA A 187 17.64 9.74 -0.62
C ALA A 187 19.13 9.63 -1.01
N ALA A 188 19.70 10.68 -1.58
CA ALA A 188 21.11 10.73 -1.98
C ALA A 188 22.05 10.53 -0.79
N ALA A 189 21.74 11.12 0.38
CA ALA A 189 22.45 10.90 1.63
C ALA A 189 22.47 9.42 2.09
N ARG A 190 21.62 8.57 1.51
CA ARG A 190 21.55 7.12 1.77
C ARG A 190 22.00 6.28 0.58
N GLY A 191 22.72 6.88 -0.37
CA GLY A 191 23.23 6.22 -1.56
C GLY A 191 22.14 5.90 -2.58
N VAL A 192 21.04 6.66 -2.58
CA VAL A 192 19.93 6.50 -3.51
C VAL A 192 19.83 7.73 -4.41
N THR A 193 20.05 7.55 -5.70
CA THR A 193 19.83 8.62 -6.68
C THR A 193 18.38 8.62 -7.15
N LEU A 194 17.69 9.75 -6.95
CA LEU A 194 16.35 10.02 -7.47
C LEU A 194 16.42 11.23 -8.41
N HIS A 195 15.60 11.25 -9.46
CA HIS A 195 15.52 12.37 -10.39
C HIS A 195 14.38 13.31 -10.04
N LEU A 196 14.55 14.60 -10.32
CA LEU A 196 13.45 15.57 -10.31
C LEU A 196 12.40 15.17 -11.37
N PRO A 197 11.10 15.15 -11.04
CA PRO A 197 10.07 14.78 -12.00
C PRO A 197 10.01 15.81 -13.12
N ALA A 198 9.92 15.32 -14.37
CA ALA A 198 9.78 16.17 -15.55
C ALA A 198 8.43 16.93 -15.61
N ARG A 199 7.44 16.55 -14.77
CA ARG A 199 6.14 17.22 -14.63
C ARG A 199 5.68 17.15 -13.16
N GLU A 200 5.45 18.29 -12.51
CA GLU A 200 4.82 18.36 -11.17
C GLU A 200 3.36 17.86 -11.17
N GLU A 201 2.72 17.85 -12.34
CA GLU A 201 1.30 17.61 -12.50
C GLU A 201 0.97 16.13 -12.73
N ALA A 202 1.01 15.29 -11.69
CA ALA A 202 0.48 13.91 -11.85
C ALA A 202 0.05 13.15 -10.59
N ILE A 203 -0.01 13.75 -9.39
CA ILE A 203 -0.29 12.95 -8.17
C ILE A 203 -1.69 13.19 -7.58
N ASN A 204 -2.36 14.28 -7.96
CA ASN A 204 -3.64 14.70 -7.37
C ASN A 204 -4.83 14.66 -8.35
N GLY A 205 -4.88 13.69 -9.25
CA GLY A 205 -6.03 13.47 -10.15
C GLY A 205 -7.29 12.89 -9.48
N LEU A 206 -7.38 12.90 -8.15
CA LEU A 206 -8.63 12.61 -7.45
C LEU A 206 -9.14 13.95 -6.92
N GLY A 207 -9.93 14.65 -7.74
CA GLY A 207 -10.61 15.89 -7.35
C GLY A 207 -11.31 15.74 -6.00
N ASN A 208 -11.52 16.87 -5.30
CA ASN A 208 -12.09 16.98 -3.94
C ASN A 208 -12.98 15.78 -3.58
N LEU A 209 -12.39 14.79 -2.90
CA LEU A 209 -13.10 13.61 -2.48
C LEU A 209 -14.12 14.06 -1.42
N ARG A 210 -15.39 13.70 -1.61
CA ARG A 210 -16.42 14.02 -0.63
C ARG A 210 -16.05 13.40 0.72
N PRO A 211 -16.28 14.13 1.83
CA PRO A 211 -15.98 13.62 3.15
C PRO A 211 -16.72 12.29 3.39
N VAL A 212 -15.93 11.32 3.83
CA VAL A 212 -16.40 9.99 4.17
C VAL A 212 -16.85 9.96 5.62
N THR A 213 -18.10 9.55 5.87
CA THR A 213 -18.55 9.27 7.24
C THR A 213 -18.11 7.86 7.64
N LEU A 214 -17.33 7.73 8.70
CA LEU A 214 -16.83 6.45 9.20
C LEU A 214 -17.74 5.91 10.31
N SER A 215 -17.93 4.60 10.36
CA SER A 215 -18.57 3.94 11.50
C SER A 215 -17.80 4.21 12.81
N ARG A 216 -18.43 4.02 13.97
CA ARG A 216 -17.78 4.19 15.29
C ARG A 216 -16.51 3.33 15.41
N TRP A 217 -16.55 2.10 14.90
CA TRP A 217 -15.41 1.19 14.86
C TRP A 217 -14.29 1.68 13.93
N ALA A 218 -14.63 2.07 12.70
CA ALA A 218 -13.66 2.61 11.75
C ALA A 218 -13.02 3.91 12.26
N SER A 219 -13.78 4.76 12.95
CA SER A 219 -13.28 5.97 13.60
C SER A 219 -12.31 5.66 14.75
N TRP A 220 -12.61 4.63 15.56
CA TRP A 220 -11.69 4.17 16.60
C TRP A 220 -10.38 3.65 15.99
N LEU A 221 -10.45 2.83 14.95
CA LEU A 221 -9.27 2.35 14.21
C LEU A 221 -8.48 3.51 13.59
N LEU A 222 -9.17 4.50 13.01
CA LEU A 222 -8.52 5.64 12.39
C LEU A 222 -7.66 6.40 13.40
N ARG A 223 -8.16 6.67 14.61
CA ARG A 223 -7.37 7.35 15.66
C ARG A 223 -6.07 6.62 15.99
N HIS A 224 -6.11 5.28 16.02
CA HIS A 224 -4.93 4.45 16.28
C HIS A 224 -3.96 4.46 15.10
N ALA A 225 -4.50 4.39 13.87
CA ALA A 225 -3.71 4.50 12.66
C ALA A 225 -3.03 5.88 12.55
N GLU A 226 -3.73 6.96 12.88
CA GLU A 226 -3.21 8.33 12.88
C GLU A 226 -2.13 8.54 13.94
N ALA A 227 -2.29 7.99 15.14
CA ALA A 227 -1.24 8.03 16.16
C ALA A 227 0.04 7.33 15.65
N ARG A 228 -0.10 6.16 15.04
CA ARG A 228 1.02 5.45 14.40
C ARG A 228 1.61 6.23 13.23
N HIS A 229 0.76 6.87 12.41
CA HIS A 229 1.19 7.70 11.30
C HIS A 229 2.04 8.87 11.77
N ARG A 230 1.61 9.61 12.81
CA ARG A 230 2.40 10.69 13.41
C ARG A 230 3.77 10.21 13.89
N ALA A 231 3.82 9.04 14.55
CA ALA A 231 5.08 8.45 14.97
C ALA A 231 6.01 8.06 13.80
N LEU A 232 5.45 7.62 12.67
CA LEU A 232 6.22 7.35 11.45
C LEU A 232 6.69 8.63 10.78
N VAL A 233 5.84 9.65 10.68
CA VAL A 233 6.18 10.96 10.09
C VAL A 233 7.27 11.65 10.89
N ALA A 234 7.27 11.54 12.22
CA ALA A 234 8.36 12.06 13.05
C ALA A 234 9.73 11.43 12.73
N LYS A 235 9.75 10.25 12.13
CA LYS A 235 10.96 9.54 11.66
C LYS A 235 11.24 9.76 10.17
N SER A 236 10.40 10.54 9.48
CA SER A 236 10.56 10.81 8.05
C SER A 236 11.82 11.62 7.83
N ILE A 237 12.63 11.16 6.90
CA ILE A 237 13.58 12.05 6.23
C ILE A 237 12.85 13.02 5.32
#